data_AF-A0A7X1AW95-F1
#
_entry.id   AF-A0A7X1AW95-F1
#
_cell.length_a   1.000
_cell.length_b   1.000
_cell.length_c   1.000
_cell.angle_alpha   90.00
_cell.angle_beta   90.00
_cell.angle_gamma   90.00
#
_symmetry.space_group_name_H-M   'P 1'
#
loop_
_entity.id
_entity.type
_entity.pdbx_description
1 polymer ?
#
loop_
_entity_poly.entity_id
_entity_poly.type
_entity_poly.pdbx_seq_one_letter_code
_entity_poly.pdbx_strand_id
1 'polypeptide(L)'
;MSHPLKLSFQMCCLSLSLLFVGCQKEAHRENEVRAPSSEVSDERSSDTSTILSHSVIERALEFSAPYWDFRPAKRSHHLNHTFGFYTLCLEAYLEQKEGRTQESWLIEAVISRLRPVLVGGSEPECQGGLGGWSHGAFAWSLAYIRHTHAVWDALSPEEQKKAELLMGALAVAACYTLDDDNDYHALLDGSRNFGKEWNPNHVEGYVAVGMASSYFFTEEILRQRLRDFDFDSYLEELREAGFTNIVDCWTQVPGTRQALMEGGEYQGNDPTLDYGNGAGVHGNTYTYQGFSLDQAWAIYRKLASRMYSHTARTEIPVTNKEGLFTHILAKDGDGEYLISPYDGQFGMCFEFDTRNAKINGTRFRSSLSYVYEGWMNNMATAAAIWAFDDWEPISDEDRSLMDAIYIGSEDFLYKVKYGYSGFANGEEKVVRSSDFEDKPRGWIFVLSWWHEIVQPLVDPRRITQKI
;
A
#
# COMPACT_ATOMS: atom_id res chain seq x y z
N MET A 1 -26.53 46.29 -15.50
CA MET A 1 -27.10 46.26 -14.13
C MET A 1 -28.02 45.05 -14.06
N SER A 2 -27.93 44.07 -13.17
CA SER A 2 -26.93 43.61 -12.20
C SER A 2 -27.53 42.29 -11.67
N HIS A 3 -26.74 41.23 -11.73
CA HIS A 3 -26.93 39.86 -11.19
C HIS A 3 -27.27 39.81 -9.68
N PRO A 4 -27.43 38.62 -9.03
CA PRO A 4 -28.22 37.43 -9.38
C PRO A 4 -28.94 36.79 -8.15
N LEU A 5 -29.75 35.76 -8.40
CA LEU A 5 -30.26 34.81 -7.39
C LEU A 5 -29.19 33.77 -7.03
N LYS A 6 -28.95 33.58 -5.72
CA LYS A 6 -28.13 32.52 -5.13
C LYS A 6 -28.95 31.21 -5.09
N LEU A 7 -28.44 30.14 -5.69
CA LEU A 7 -28.79 28.77 -5.30
C LEU A 7 -27.59 28.15 -4.59
N SER A 8 -27.83 27.74 -3.34
CA SER A 8 -26.89 27.04 -2.49
C SER A 8 -26.79 25.57 -2.89
N PHE A 9 -25.57 25.11 -3.19
CA PHE A 9 -25.23 23.70 -3.34
C PHE A 9 -25.22 23.01 -1.97
N GLN A 10 -25.98 21.94 -1.85
CA GLN A 10 -26.04 21.05 -0.68
C GLN A 10 -25.31 19.76 -1.09
N MET A 11 -24.05 19.64 -0.67
CA MET A 11 -23.24 18.43 -0.90
C MET A 11 -23.53 17.44 0.23
N CYS A 12 -23.86 16.20 -0.13
CA CYS A 12 -24.14 15.11 0.79
C CYS A 12 -22.94 14.78 1.68
N CYS A 13 -23.00 15.22 2.93
CA CYS A 13 -22.24 14.67 4.04
C CYS A 13 -23.04 13.49 4.62
N LEU A 14 -22.51 12.27 4.53
CA LEU A 14 -22.97 11.16 5.37
C LEU A 14 -21.93 10.91 6.46
N SER A 15 -22.19 11.59 7.58
CA SER A 15 -21.63 11.37 8.90
C SER A 15 -22.07 10.01 9.46
N LEU A 16 -21.12 9.21 9.93
CA LEU A 16 -21.40 8.09 10.83
C LEU A 16 -21.03 8.50 12.25
N SER A 17 -22.01 8.63 13.13
CA SER A 17 -21.82 8.68 14.58
C SER A 17 -23.04 8.15 15.31
N LEU A 18 -22.82 7.03 16.01
CA LEU A 18 -23.39 6.60 17.29
C LEU A 18 -24.90 6.34 17.42
N LEU A 19 -25.22 5.12 17.88
CA LEU A 19 -26.19 4.91 18.96
C LEU A 19 -25.78 3.69 19.81
N PHE A 20 -25.46 3.99 21.07
CA PHE A 20 -25.32 3.10 22.22
C PHE A 20 -26.68 3.03 22.94
N VAL A 21 -27.15 1.83 23.31
CA VAL A 21 -27.90 1.44 24.53
C VAL A 21 -27.87 -0.09 24.51
N GLY A 22 -27.50 -0.89 25.51
CA GLY A 22 -27.25 -0.72 26.93
C GLY A 22 -27.70 -2.04 27.60
N CYS A 23 -26.83 -2.71 28.33
CA CYS A 23 -27.26 -3.59 29.41
C CYS A 23 -26.13 -3.76 30.44
N GLN A 24 -26.51 -3.60 31.70
CA GLN A 24 -25.67 -3.45 32.88
C GLN A 24 -25.55 -4.77 33.64
N LYS A 25 -24.44 -4.86 34.40
CA LYS A 25 -24.23 -5.57 35.68
C LYS A 25 -24.03 -7.09 35.65
N GLU A 26 -22.84 -7.49 36.08
CA GLU A 26 -22.48 -8.15 37.36
C GLU A 26 -20.98 -8.47 37.26
N ALA A 27 -20.15 -8.66 38.26
CA ALA A 27 -20.05 -8.41 39.70
C ALA A 27 -18.63 -8.91 40.06
N HIS A 28 -18.06 -8.38 41.14
CA HIS A 28 -16.72 -8.67 41.67
C HIS A 28 -16.28 -10.15 41.62
N ARG A 29 -15.01 -10.37 41.26
CA ARG A 29 -14.15 -11.33 41.96
C ARG A 29 -12.67 -10.99 41.80
N GLU A 30 -12.07 -10.60 42.91
CA GLU A 30 -10.63 -10.70 43.15
C GLU A 30 -10.20 -12.16 42.98
N ASN A 31 -9.05 -12.40 42.35
CA ASN A 31 -8.24 -13.58 42.65
C ASN A 31 -6.79 -13.36 42.25
N GLU A 32 -5.94 -13.89 43.13
CA GLU A 32 -4.52 -13.63 43.31
C GLU A 32 -3.66 -14.03 42.10
N VAL A 33 -2.65 -13.20 41.87
CA VAL A 33 -1.50 -13.47 41.01
C VAL A 33 -0.67 -14.59 41.66
N ARG A 34 -0.63 -15.76 41.01
CA ARG A 34 0.42 -16.77 41.19
C ARG A 34 1.17 -16.93 39.87
N ALA A 35 2.46 -16.60 39.89
CA ALA A 35 3.40 -16.94 38.85
C ALA A 35 3.53 -18.47 38.71
N PRO A 36 3.45 -19.04 37.50
CA PRO A 36 3.92 -20.39 37.27
C PRO A 36 5.41 -20.39 36.96
N SER A 37 6.09 -21.23 37.71
CA SER A 37 7.48 -21.65 37.62
C SER A 37 7.85 -22.20 36.25
N SER A 38 9.09 -21.90 35.87
CA SER A 38 9.93 -22.55 34.87
C SER A 38 9.85 -24.08 34.89
N GLU A 39 9.63 -24.68 33.73
CA GLU A 39 10.32 -25.88 33.19
C GLU A 39 9.43 -26.46 32.07
N VAL A 40 9.71 -26.06 30.82
CA VAL A 40 9.38 -26.87 29.65
C VAL A 40 10.65 -26.96 28.83
N SER A 41 11.09 -28.19 28.64
CA SER A 41 12.25 -28.63 27.89
C SER A 41 12.18 -28.19 26.42
N ASP A 42 13.10 -27.30 26.03
CA ASP A 42 13.47 -27.03 24.65
C ASP A 42 14.23 -28.22 24.07
N GLU A 43 13.52 -29.13 23.41
CA GLU A 43 14.10 -30.06 22.45
C GLU A 43 13.31 -29.99 21.13
N ARG A 44 13.49 -28.89 20.40
CA ARG A 44 13.40 -28.84 18.93
C ARG A 44 14.43 -27.85 18.37
N SER A 45 15.69 -28.25 18.49
CA SER A 45 16.76 -27.73 17.63
C SER A 45 16.68 -28.44 16.28
N SER A 46 15.83 -27.95 15.38
CA SER A 46 16.03 -28.12 13.93
C SER A 46 16.36 -26.75 13.37
N ASP A 47 17.52 -26.68 12.73
CA ASP A 47 18.18 -25.51 12.15
C ASP A 47 17.41 -25.00 10.91
N THR A 48 16.14 -24.62 11.08
CA THR A 48 15.32 -23.96 10.06
C THR A 48 15.41 -22.45 10.31
N SER A 49 16.56 -21.86 10.00
CA SER A 49 16.66 -20.40 10.05
C SER A 49 15.80 -19.83 8.92
N THR A 50 14.67 -19.22 9.25
CA THR A 50 13.98 -18.31 8.32
C THR A 50 14.83 -17.04 8.14
N ILE A 51 14.70 -16.34 7.02
CA ILE A 51 15.39 -15.07 6.77
C ILE A 51 14.67 -13.95 7.51
N LEU A 52 13.35 -13.93 7.42
CA LEU A 52 12.50 -13.12 8.29
C LEU A 52 12.33 -13.80 9.66
N SER A 53 12.06 -13.00 10.69
CA SER A 53 11.92 -13.49 12.06
C SER A 53 10.80 -14.53 12.18
N HIS A 54 11.09 -15.62 12.90
CA HIS A 54 10.17 -16.75 13.06
C HIS A 54 8.78 -16.31 13.54
N SER A 55 8.72 -15.38 14.51
CA SER A 55 7.46 -14.84 15.03
C SER A 55 6.60 -14.13 13.98
N VAL A 56 7.23 -13.50 12.98
CA VAL A 56 6.50 -12.81 11.90
C VAL A 56 5.94 -13.83 10.92
N ILE A 57 6.68 -14.90 10.64
CA ILE A 57 6.21 -16.03 9.82
C ILE A 57 5.06 -16.76 10.50
N GLU A 58 5.19 -17.10 11.79
CA GLU A 58 4.09 -17.68 12.58
C GLU A 58 2.84 -16.79 12.54
N ARG A 59 3.04 -15.48 12.69
CA ARG A 59 1.93 -14.52 12.60
C ARG A 59 1.29 -14.49 11.22
N ALA A 60 2.07 -14.57 10.15
CA ALA A 60 1.55 -14.63 8.79
C ALA A 60 0.71 -15.90 8.54
N LEU A 61 1.10 -17.02 9.16
CA LEU A 61 0.38 -18.29 9.08
C LEU A 61 -0.99 -18.27 9.78
N GLU A 62 -1.24 -17.34 10.70
CA GLU A 62 -2.55 -17.19 11.35
C GLU A 62 -3.63 -16.63 10.41
N PHE A 63 -3.23 -15.89 9.37
CA PHE A 63 -4.18 -15.27 8.45
C PHE A 63 -4.54 -16.22 7.30
N SER A 64 -5.81 -16.20 6.89
CA SER A 64 -6.29 -16.93 5.72
C SER A 64 -5.90 -16.23 4.42
N ALA A 65 -6.40 -16.75 3.29
CA ALA A 65 -6.21 -16.14 1.98
C ALA A 65 -6.56 -14.63 1.98
N PRO A 66 -5.83 -13.82 1.18
CA PRO A 66 -6.25 -12.47 0.84
C PRO A 66 -7.69 -12.44 0.32
N TYR A 67 -8.41 -11.37 0.62
CA TYR A 67 -9.83 -11.24 0.28
C TYR A 67 -10.19 -9.80 -0.06
N TRP A 68 -10.91 -9.65 -1.18
CA TRP A 68 -11.50 -8.42 -1.66
C TRP A 68 -12.98 -8.64 -1.96
N ASP A 69 -13.80 -7.64 -1.65
CA ASP A 69 -15.23 -7.60 -1.98
C ASP A 69 -15.53 -6.26 -2.65
N PHE A 70 -15.69 -6.30 -3.97
CA PHE A 70 -15.98 -5.10 -4.74
C PHE A 70 -17.41 -4.61 -4.44
N ARG A 71 -17.51 -3.36 -3.99
CA ARG A 71 -18.77 -2.65 -3.88
C ARG A 71 -18.55 -1.24 -4.41
N PRO A 72 -19.39 -0.72 -5.32
CA PRO A 72 -19.18 0.60 -5.88
C PRO A 72 -18.96 1.67 -4.78
N ALA A 73 -17.89 2.44 -4.92
CA ALA A 73 -17.46 3.46 -3.97
C ALA A 73 -17.14 2.99 -2.53
N LYS A 74 -17.08 1.68 -2.27
CA LYS A 74 -16.71 1.09 -0.98
C LYS A 74 -15.54 0.14 -1.16
N ARG A 75 -14.56 0.23 -0.27
CA ARG A 75 -13.39 -0.65 -0.29
C ARG A 75 -13.52 -1.66 0.83
N SER A 76 -13.54 -2.93 0.47
CA SER A 76 -13.52 -4.05 1.41
C SER A 76 -12.33 -4.92 1.04
N HIS A 77 -11.25 -4.79 1.80
CA HIS A 77 -9.99 -5.49 1.58
C HIS A 77 -9.32 -5.78 2.93
N HIS A 78 -8.81 -6.99 3.09
CA HIS A 78 -8.25 -7.47 4.36
C HIS A 78 -6.73 -7.30 4.38
N LEU A 79 -6.26 -6.09 4.73
CA LEU A 79 -4.82 -5.74 4.67
C LEU A 79 -3.90 -6.73 5.42
N ASN A 80 -4.30 -7.22 6.60
CA ASN A 80 -3.51 -8.21 7.34
C ASN A 80 -3.31 -9.51 6.55
N HIS A 81 -4.34 -9.96 5.83
CA HIS A 81 -4.29 -11.20 5.05
C HIS A 81 -3.37 -11.02 3.85
N THR A 82 -3.49 -9.88 3.15
CA THR A 82 -2.64 -9.55 2.01
C THR A 82 -1.17 -9.41 2.42
N PHE A 83 -0.87 -8.72 3.53
CA PHE A 83 0.52 -8.50 3.94
C PHE A 83 1.14 -9.74 4.59
N GLY A 84 0.35 -10.56 5.29
CA GLY A 84 0.79 -11.89 5.72
C GLY A 84 1.12 -12.77 4.52
N PHE A 85 0.26 -12.78 3.49
CA PHE A 85 0.52 -13.51 2.25
C PHE A 85 1.77 -13.01 1.52
N TYR A 86 1.96 -11.69 1.41
CA TYR A 86 3.20 -11.10 0.87
C TYR A 86 4.43 -11.59 1.63
N THR A 87 4.38 -11.60 2.96
CA THR A 87 5.49 -12.03 3.81
C THR A 87 5.86 -13.49 3.56
N LEU A 88 4.87 -14.39 3.45
CA LEU A 88 5.12 -15.80 3.12
C LEU A 88 5.71 -15.98 1.72
N CYS A 89 5.24 -15.22 0.73
CA CYS A 89 5.76 -15.28 -0.64
C CYS A 89 7.20 -14.77 -0.71
N LEU A 90 7.49 -13.68 0.00
CA LEU A 90 8.83 -13.10 0.10
C LEU A 90 9.79 -14.11 0.75
N GLU A 91 9.42 -14.70 1.89
CA GLU A 91 10.24 -15.71 2.56
C GLU A 91 10.54 -16.90 1.63
N ALA A 92 9.52 -17.44 0.95
CA ALA A 92 9.68 -18.56 0.03
C ALA A 92 10.65 -18.22 -1.12
N TYR A 93 10.55 -17.00 -1.67
CA TYR A 93 11.44 -16.53 -2.71
C TYR A 93 12.87 -16.34 -2.20
N LEU A 94 13.05 -15.76 -1.02
CA LEU A 94 14.38 -15.55 -0.43
C LEU A 94 15.07 -16.88 -0.07
N GLU A 95 14.34 -17.89 0.44
CA GLU A 95 14.89 -19.23 0.64
C GLU A 95 15.47 -19.79 -0.66
N GLN A 96 14.74 -19.69 -1.77
CA GLN A 96 15.22 -20.14 -3.08
C GLN A 96 16.43 -19.33 -3.54
N LYS A 97 16.37 -17.99 -3.43
CA LYS A 97 17.44 -17.08 -3.86
C LYS A 97 18.74 -17.36 -3.13
N GLU A 98 18.69 -17.68 -1.85
CA GLU A 98 19.86 -18.05 -1.05
C GLU A 98 20.30 -19.51 -1.25
N GLY A 99 19.64 -20.27 -2.12
CA GLY A 99 19.93 -21.68 -2.38
C GLY A 99 19.56 -22.60 -1.21
N ARG A 100 18.69 -22.14 -0.29
CA ARG A 100 18.13 -22.96 0.78
C ARG A 100 17.06 -23.90 0.21
N THR A 101 16.96 -25.09 0.79
CA THR A 101 15.86 -26.00 0.48
C THR A 101 14.57 -25.37 0.97
N GLN A 102 13.62 -25.16 0.07
CA GLN A 102 12.34 -24.59 0.43
C GLN A 102 11.52 -25.58 1.23
N GLU A 103 11.05 -25.14 2.38
CA GLU A 103 10.26 -25.99 3.26
C GLU A 103 8.89 -26.29 2.65
N SER A 104 8.46 -27.56 2.69
CA SER A 104 7.20 -28.00 2.08
C SER A 104 5.98 -27.30 2.69
N TRP A 105 6.02 -27.02 3.99
CA TRP A 105 4.95 -26.30 4.70
C TRP A 105 4.79 -24.87 4.19
N LEU A 106 5.89 -24.20 3.81
CA LEU A 106 5.86 -22.81 3.33
C LEU A 106 5.27 -22.75 1.93
N ILE A 107 5.66 -23.69 1.06
CA ILE A 107 5.07 -23.87 -0.28
C ILE A 107 3.56 -24.12 -0.15
N GLU A 108 3.14 -25.05 0.71
CA GLU A 108 1.72 -25.34 0.96
C GLU A 108 0.97 -24.11 1.50
N ALA A 109 1.59 -23.36 2.42
CA ALA A 109 1.01 -22.15 3.00
C ALA A 109 0.78 -21.05 1.95
N VAL A 110 1.70 -20.88 1.01
CA VAL A 110 1.54 -19.92 -0.11
C VAL A 110 0.44 -20.40 -1.06
N ILE A 111 0.50 -21.64 -1.52
CA ILE A 111 -0.46 -22.16 -2.53
C ILE A 111 -1.88 -22.19 -1.98
N SER A 112 -2.08 -22.65 -0.74
CA SER A 112 -3.40 -22.71 -0.10
C SER A 112 -4.04 -21.33 0.07
N ARG A 113 -3.25 -20.25 0.12
CA ARG A 113 -3.72 -18.86 0.18
C ARG A 113 -3.93 -18.23 -1.19
N LEU A 114 -3.16 -18.62 -2.19
CA LEU A 114 -3.34 -18.16 -3.57
C LEU A 114 -4.60 -18.75 -4.22
N ARG A 115 -4.83 -20.06 -4.03
CA ARG A 115 -5.92 -20.80 -4.71
C ARG A 115 -7.31 -20.17 -4.56
N PRO A 116 -7.76 -19.75 -3.35
CA PRO A 116 -9.06 -19.09 -3.21
C PRO A 116 -9.18 -17.82 -4.05
N VAL A 117 -8.10 -17.05 -4.20
CA VAL A 117 -8.06 -15.86 -5.06
C VAL A 117 -8.22 -16.24 -6.53
N LEU A 118 -7.55 -17.31 -6.98
CA LEU A 118 -7.63 -17.80 -8.37
C LEU A 118 -8.96 -18.48 -8.72
N VAL A 119 -9.77 -18.89 -7.75
CA VAL A 119 -11.14 -19.37 -8.01
C VAL A 119 -12.04 -18.22 -8.48
N GLY A 120 -11.76 -17.00 -8.04
CA GLY A 120 -12.57 -15.82 -8.29
C GLY A 120 -13.67 -15.57 -7.24
N GLY A 121 -14.26 -14.38 -7.27
CA GLY A 121 -15.19 -13.88 -6.26
C GLY A 121 -14.51 -13.34 -4.99
N SER A 122 -13.18 -13.32 -4.97
CA SER A 122 -12.39 -12.78 -3.86
C SER A 122 -11.12 -12.06 -4.31
N GLU A 123 -10.88 -11.97 -5.62
CA GLU A 123 -9.73 -11.32 -6.23
C GLU A 123 -9.80 -9.79 -6.16
N PRO A 124 -8.65 -9.09 -6.23
CA PRO A 124 -8.61 -7.64 -6.35
C PRO A 124 -9.54 -7.13 -7.44
N GLU A 125 -10.30 -6.07 -7.17
CA GLU A 125 -11.18 -5.44 -8.17
C GLU A 125 -10.43 -4.74 -9.30
N CYS A 126 -9.11 -4.60 -9.18
CA CYS A 126 -8.24 -3.97 -10.18
C CYS A 126 -8.73 -2.59 -10.62
N GLN A 127 -9.14 -1.73 -9.68
CA GLN A 127 -9.73 -0.42 -9.98
C GLN A 127 -8.72 0.73 -10.26
N GLY A 128 -7.46 0.58 -9.82
CA GLY A 128 -6.45 1.64 -9.86
C GLY A 128 -6.31 2.43 -8.55
N GLY A 129 -5.32 3.34 -8.50
CA GLY A 129 -5.12 4.34 -7.45
C GLY A 129 -5.22 3.82 -6.00
N LEU A 130 -6.27 4.19 -5.27
CA LEU A 130 -6.39 3.85 -3.84
C LEU A 130 -6.60 2.36 -3.53
N GLY A 131 -6.92 1.52 -4.52
CA GLY A 131 -6.82 0.06 -4.34
C GLY A 131 -5.39 -0.41 -4.04
N GLY A 132 -4.40 0.44 -4.33
CA GLY A 132 -2.97 0.18 -4.14
C GLY A 132 -2.59 -0.25 -2.73
N TRP A 133 -3.35 0.15 -1.70
CA TRP A 133 -3.13 -0.22 -0.31
C TRP A 133 -2.99 -1.73 -0.07
N SER A 134 -3.64 -2.56 -0.89
CA SER A 134 -3.45 -4.02 -0.90
C SER A 134 -2.97 -4.54 -2.25
N HIS A 135 -3.31 -3.89 -3.36
CA HIS A 135 -2.99 -4.41 -4.70
C HIS A 135 -1.49 -4.42 -4.98
N GLY A 136 -0.75 -3.42 -4.49
CA GLY A 136 0.72 -3.38 -4.67
C GLY A 136 1.41 -4.57 -4.02
N ALA A 137 1.14 -4.81 -2.73
CA ALA A 137 1.68 -5.97 -2.01
C ALA A 137 1.25 -7.28 -2.68
N PHE A 138 -0.03 -7.43 -3.06
CA PHE A 138 -0.48 -8.65 -3.72
C PHE A 138 0.17 -8.87 -5.10
N ALA A 139 0.40 -7.81 -5.88
CA ALA A 139 1.09 -7.91 -7.16
C ALA A 139 2.54 -8.38 -6.97
N TRP A 140 3.25 -7.84 -5.99
CA TRP A 140 4.58 -8.35 -5.63
C TRP A 140 4.55 -9.81 -5.16
N SER A 141 3.52 -10.24 -4.42
CA SER A 141 3.34 -11.66 -4.08
C SER A 141 3.28 -12.54 -5.32
N LEU A 142 2.51 -12.15 -6.34
CA LEU A 142 2.44 -12.88 -7.61
C LEU A 142 3.81 -12.91 -8.32
N ALA A 143 4.56 -11.81 -8.31
CA ALA A 143 5.91 -11.75 -8.87
C ALA A 143 6.85 -12.74 -8.16
N TYR A 144 6.89 -12.75 -6.82
CA TYR A 144 7.67 -13.74 -6.07
C TYR A 144 7.27 -15.16 -6.41
N ILE A 145 5.96 -15.46 -6.45
CA ILE A 145 5.44 -16.78 -6.80
C ILE A 145 5.93 -17.22 -8.18
N ARG A 146 5.87 -16.33 -9.18
CA ARG A 146 6.34 -16.61 -10.55
C ARG A 146 7.81 -16.97 -10.62
N HIS A 147 8.63 -16.36 -9.75
CA HIS A 147 10.07 -16.59 -9.65
C HIS A 147 10.45 -17.67 -8.64
N THR A 148 9.48 -18.27 -7.96
CA THR A 148 9.70 -19.32 -6.97
C THR A 148 9.26 -20.67 -7.56
N HIS A 149 10.20 -21.42 -8.14
CA HIS A 149 9.94 -22.62 -8.92
C HIS A 149 9.07 -23.64 -8.19
N ALA A 150 9.38 -23.97 -6.94
CA ALA A 150 8.60 -24.97 -6.21
C ALA A 150 7.15 -24.54 -5.93
N VAL A 151 6.89 -23.23 -5.86
CA VAL A 151 5.54 -22.69 -5.72
C VAL A 151 4.83 -22.64 -7.07
N TRP A 152 5.48 -22.06 -8.10
CA TRP A 152 4.90 -21.92 -9.44
C TRP A 152 4.58 -23.27 -10.09
N ASP A 153 5.50 -24.23 -10.01
CA ASP A 153 5.36 -25.54 -10.64
C ASP A 153 4.35 -26.44 -9.91
N ALA A 154 3.99 -26.10 -8.67
CA ALA A 154 2.93 -26.76 -7.93
C ALA A 154 1.52 -26.23 -8.25
N LEU A 155 1.42 -25.14 -9.02
CA LEU A 155 0.18 -24.70 -9.64
C LEU A 155 -0.08 -25.51 -10.91
N SER A 156 -1.35 -25.84 -11.14
CA SER A 156 -1.79 -26.40 -12.42
C SER A 156 -1.67 -25.37 -13.55
N PRO A 157 -1.61 -25.80 -14.82
CA PRO A 157 -1.57 -24.87 -15.96
C PRO A 157 -2.74 -23.87 -15.97
N GLU A 158 -3.92 -24.27 -15.51
CA GLU A 158 -5.08 -23.40 -15.38
C GLU A 158 -4.89 -22.36 -14.28
N GLU A 159 -4.38 -22.75 -13.11
CA GLU A 159 -4.06 -21.81 -12.02
C GLU A 159 -2.97 -20.81 -12.45
N GLN A 160 -1.95 -21.27 -13.18
CA GLN A 160 -0.92 -20.39 -13.74
C GLN A 160 -1.53 -19.38 -14.72
N LYS A 161 -2.39 -19.82 -15.65
CA LYS A 161 -3.10 -18.95 -16.60
C LYS A 161 -3.95 -17.90 -15.86
N LYS A 162 -4.65 -18.30 -14.79
CA LYS A 162 -5.45 -17.37 -13.97
C LYS A 162 -4.58 -16.37 -13.21
N ALA A 163 -3.42 -16.77 -12.71
CA ALA A 163 -2.46 -15.86 -12.09
C ALA A 163 -1.92 -14.83 -13.10
N GLU A 164 -1.62 -15.27 -14.33
CA GLU A 164 -1.25 -14.37 -15.43
C GLU A 164 -2.39 -13.41 -15.77
N LEU A 165 -3.62 -13.90 -15.90
CA LEU A 165 -4.79 -13.07 -16.19
C LEU A 165 -5.04 -12.02 -15.08
N LEU A 166 -4.86 -12.40 -13.81
CA LEU A 166 -4.97 -11.49 -12.68
C LEU A 166 -3.86 -10.43 -12.66
N MET A 167 -2.61 -10.82 -12.89
CA MET A 167 -1.50 -9.85 -13.02
C MET A 167 -1.71 -8.90 -14.20
N GLY A 168 -2.23 -9.39 -15.33
CA GLY A 168 -2.54 -8.54 -16.48
C GLY A 168 -3.65 -7.52 -16.17
N ALA A 169 -4.68 -7.90 -15.40
CA ALA A 169 -5.73 -6.96 -15.00
C ALA A 169 -5.19 -5.87 -14.05
N LEU A 170 -4.33 -6.24 -13.11
CA LEU A 170 -3.61 -5.31 -12.25
C LEU A 170 -2.75 -4.33 -13.08
N ALA A 171 -2.04 -4.83 -14.09
CA ALA A 171 -1.21 -4.02 -14.99
C ALA A 171 -2.03 -3.03 -15.83
N VAL A 172 -3.17 -3.46 -16.38
CA VAL A 172 -4.10 -2.58 -17.12
C VAL A 172 -4.57 -1.42 -16.24
N ALA A 173 -4.95 -1.72 -15.00
CA ALA A 173 -5.39 -0.70 -14.05
C ALA A 173 -4.27 0.26 -13.63
N ALA A 174 -3.04 -0.23 -13.51
CA ALA A 174 -1.86 0.60 -13.26
C ALA A 174 -1.57 1.53 -14.45
N CYS A 175 -1.54 0.99 -15.67
CA CYS A 175 -1.34 1.77 -16.90
C CYS A 175 -2.42 2.85 -17.05
N TYR A 176 -3.70 2.49 -16.89
CA TYR A 176 -4.80 3.45 -16.94
C TYR A 176 -4.63 4.59 -15.94
N THR A 177 -4.25 4.31 -14.68
CA THR A 177 -4.20 5.34 -13.64
C THR A 177 -2.91 6.16 -13.61
N LEU A 178 -1.79 5.61 -14.08
CA LEU A 178 -0.46 6.15 -13.75
C LEU A 178 0.50 6.25 -14.92
N ASP A 179 0.13 5.76 -16.11
CA ASP A 179 0.95 6.01 -17.29
C ASP A 179 1.08 7.51 -17.56
N ASP A 180 2.24 7.91 -18.09
CA ASP A 180 2.54 9.31 -18.38
C ASP A 180 1.54 9.94 -19.37
N ASP A 181 1.06 9.16 -20.34
CA ASP A 181 0.09 9.62 -21.35
C ASP A 181 -1.36 9.60 -20.85
N ASN A 182 -1.61 9.18 -19.60
CA ASN A 182 -2.93 9.13 -18.98
C ASN A 182 -3.04 10.14 -17.82
N ASP A 183 -4.01 11.06 -17.85
CA ASP A 183 -4.34 11.97 -16.74
C ASP A 183 -5.82 11.84 -16.35
N TYR A 184 -6.25 10.61 -16.05
CA TYR A 184 -7.58 10.34 -15.53
C TYR A 184 -7.68 10.70 -14.05
N HIS A 185 -8.74 11.41 -13.67
CA HIS A 185 -9.04 11.82 -12.28
C HIS A 185 -10.10 10.91 -11.65
N ALA A 186 -10.21 9.68 -12.17
CA ALA A 186 -11.11 8.66 -11.67
C ALA A 186 -10.54 7.26 -11.86
N LEU A 187 -10.96 6.37 -10.97
CA LEU A 187 -10.68 4.94 -11.01
C LEU A 187 -11.60 4.24 -12.02
N LEU A 188 -11.32 2.98 -12.35
CA LEU A 188 -12.09 2.21 -13.33
C LEU A 188 -13.54 1.93 -12.89
N ASP A 189 -13.85 2.07 -11.60
CA ASP A 189 -15.21 2.04 -11.06
C ASP A 189 -15.95 3.40 -11.17
N GLY A 190 -15.28 4.43 -11.71
CA GLY A 190 -15.76 5.81 -11.82
C GLY A 190 -15.56 6.67 -10.57
N SER A 191 -14.94 6.15 -9.51
CA SER A 191 -14.66 6.90 -8.30
C SER A 191 -13.65 8.01 -8.55
N ARG A 192 -14.05 9.27 -8.29
CA ARG A 192 -13.20 10.47 -8.48
C ARG A 192 -12.24 10.75 -7.32
N ASN A 193 -12.02 9.78 -6.44
CA ASN A 193 -11.10 9.92 -5.31
C ASN A 193 -9.66 9.57 -5.73
N PHE A 194 -9.20 10.12 -6.84
CA PHE A 194 -7.90 9.84 -7.41
C PHE A 194 -7.38 11.00 -8.27
N GLY A 195 -6.07 11.18 -8.26
CA GLY A 195 -5.31 11.88 -9.27
C GLY A 195 -3.87 11.40 -9.21
N LYS A 196 -3.22 11.21 -10.36
CA LYS A 196 -1.87 10.63 -10.42
C LYS A 196 -0.78 11.45 -9.72
N GLU A 197 -1.04 12.75 -9.55
CA GLU A 197 -0.18 13.68 -8.80
C GLU A 197 -0.60 13.83 -7.33
N TRP A 198 -1.56 13.07 -6.83
CA TRP A 198 -1.94 13.12 -5.42
C TRP A 198 -0.90 12.41 -4.54
N ASN A 199 -1.05 12.58 -3.25
CA ASN A 199 -0.08 12.19 -2.23
C ASN A 199 0.34 10.71 -2.30
N PRO A 200 1.49 10.35 -1.71
CA PRO A 200 2.01 8.98 -1.72
C PRO A 200 0.98 7.88 -1.44
N ASN A 201 0.09 8.08 -0.46
CA ASN A 201 -0.94 7.09 -0.09
C ASN A 201 -1.98 6.82 -1.20
N HIS A 202 -2.07 7.65 -2.24
CA HIS A 202 -2.95 7.45 -3.40
C HIS A 202 -2.25 6.77 -4.58
N VAL A 203 -0.93 6.94 -4.71
CA VAL A 203 -0.19 6.67 -5.94
C VAL A 203 0.74 5.48 -5.78
N GLU A 204 1.48 5.38 -4.67
CA GLU A 204 2.58 4.42 -4.52
C GLU A 204 2.16 2.98 -4.76
N GLY A 205 1.01 2.57 -4.22
CA GLY A 205 0.57 1.18 -4.31
C GLY A 205 0.31 0.71 -5.75
N TYR A 206 -0.13 1.57 -6.66
CA TYR A 206 -0.33 1.18 -8.07
C TYR A 206 0.88 1.43 -8.96
N VAL A 207 1.82 2.30 -8.56
CA VAL A 207 3.16 2.31 -9.16
C VAL A 207 3.86 1.00 -8.84
N ALA A 208 3.72 0.50 -7.60
CA ALA A 208 4.21 -0.81 -7.18
C ALA A 208 3.60 -1.95 -8.00
N VAL A 209 2.30 -1.89 -8.33
CA VAL A 209 1.68 -2.84 -9.26
C VAL A 209 2.37 -2.83 -10.62
N GLY A 210 2.59 -1.65 -11.22
CA GLY A 210 3.26 -1.52 -12.51
C GLY A 210 4.66 -2.15 -12.51
N MET A 211 5.47 -1.88 -11.48
CA MET A 211 6.77 -2.52 -11.30
C MET A 211 6.62 -4.04 -11.13
N ALA A 212 5.79 -4.52 -10.20
CA ALA A 212 5.59 -5.95 -9.99
C ALA A 212 5.17 -6.71 -11.26
N SER A 213 4.35 -6.09 -12.11
CA SER A 213 3.97 -6.65 -13.41
C SER A 213 5.15 -6.82 -14.37
N SER A 214 6.15 -5.92 -14.34
CA SER A 214 7.35 -6.05 -15.17
C SER A 214 8.24 -7.21 -14.71
N TYR A 215 8.35 -7.46 -13.40
CA TYR A 215 9.03 -8.66 -12.89
C TYR A 215 8.26 -9.95 -13.21
N PHE A 216 6.93 -9.92 -13.14
CA PHE A 216 6.12 -11.10 -13.39
C PHE A 216 6.15 -11.52 -14.87
N PHE A 217 6.02 -10.57 -15.81
CA PHE A 217 5.97 -10.86 -17.24
C PHE A 217 7.30 -10.70 -17.97
N THR A 218 8.28 -9.99 -17.43
CA THR A 218 9.29 -9.21 -18.17
C THR A 218 8.69 -7.98 -18.84
N GLU A 219 9.51 -6.94 -19.03
CA GLU A 219 9.05 -5.70 -19.66
C GLU A 219 8.54 -5.91 -21.09
N GLU A 220 9.26 -6.67 -21.92
CA GLU A 220 8.89 -6.85 -23.33
C GLU A 220 7.49 -7.49 -23.47
N ILE A 221 7.23 -8.54 -22.67
CA ILE A 221 5.94 -9.22 -22.66
C ILE A 221 4.86 -8.29 -22.09
N LEU A 222 5.13 -7.57 -20.99
CA LEU A 222 4.18 -6.63 -20.42
C LEU A 222 3.77 -5.56 -21.44
N ARG A 223 4.76 -4.93 -22.09
CA ARG A 223 4.51 -3.92 -23.13
C ARG A 223 3.71 -4.49 -24.29
N GLN A 224 4.02 -5.71 -24.74
CA GLN A 224 3.24 -6.36 -25.79
C GLN A 224 1.79 -6.59 -25.38
N ARG A 225 1.55 -7.05 -24.14
CA ARG A 225 0.20 -7.26 -23.61
C ARG A 225 -0.61 -5.97 -23.53
N LEU A 226 -0.01 -4.87 -23.12
CA LEU A 226 -0.69 -3.56 -23.08
C LEU A 226 -0.97 -3.03 -24.49
N ARG A 227 -0.01 -3.14 -25.42
CA ARG A 227 -0.21 -2.77 -26.83
C ARG A 227 -1.35 -3.53 -27.48
N ASP A 228 -1.41 -4.84 -27.25
CA ASP A 228 -2.40 -5.74 -27.85
C ASP A 228 -3.69 -5.83 -27.02
N PHE A 229 -3.81 -5.07 -25.92
CA PHE A 229 -4.95 -5.16 -25.02
C PHE A 229 -6.26 -4.92 -25.76
N ASP A 230 -7.20 -5.86 -25.66
CA ASP A 230 -8.56 -5.72 -26.19
C ASP A 230 -9.56 -5.93 -25.04
N PHE A 231 -10.30 -4.88 -24.70
CA PHE A 231 -11.18 -4.86 -23.55
C PHE A 231 -12.24 -5.97 -23.61
N ASP A 232 -12.90 -6.16 -24.76
CA ASP A 232 -14.02 -7.08 -24.87
C ASP A 232 -13.54 -8.54 -24.76
N SER A 233 -12.44 -8.88 -25.45
CA SER A 233 -11.85 -10.22 -25.38
C SER A 233 -11.30 -10.51 -23.99
N TYR A 234 -10.60 -9.55 -23.39
CA TYR A 234 -10.03 -9.71 -22.05
C TYR A 234 -11.11 -9.84 -20.96
N LEU A 235 -12.19 -9.06 -21.06
CA LEU A 235 -13.33 -9.15 -20.15
C LEU A 235 -14.03 -10.51 -20.24
N GLU A 236 -14.08 -11.13 -21.43
CA GLU A 236 -14.61 -12.48 -21.56
C GLU A 236 -13.70 -13.52 -20.91
N GLU A 237 -12.37 -13.41 -21.08
CA GLU A 237 -11.42 -14.27 -20.37
C GLU A 237 -11.58 -14.15 -18.84
N LEU A 238 -11.79 -12.93 -18.33
CA LEU A 238 -12.06 -12.69 -16.90
C LEU A 238 -13.35 -13.37 -16.43
N ARG A 239 -14.42 -13.34 -17.25
CA ARG A 239 -15.68 -14.03 -16.94
C ARG A 239 -15.51 -15.54 -16.94
N GLU A 240 -14.84 -16.10 -17.93
CA GLU A 240 -14.56 -17.53 -18.01
C GLU A 240 -13.70 -18.01 -16.83
N ALA A 241 -12.77 -17.17 -16.38
CA ALA A 241 -11.95 -17.43 -15.19
C ALA A 241 -12.71 -17.29 -13.87
N GLY A 242 -13.89 -16.65 -13.86
CA GLY A 242 -14.72 -16.44 -12.67
C GLY A 242 -14.37 -15.19 -11.85
N PHE A 243 -13.60 -14.25 -12.40
CA PHE A 243 -13.16 -13.03 -11.70
C PHE A 243 -14.24 -11.95 -11.66
N THR A 244 -15.24 -12.14 -10.80
CA THR A 244 -16.41 -11.26 -10.70
C THR A 244 -16.10 -9.86 -10.18
N ASN A 245 -15.16 -9.68 -9.25
CA ASN A 245 -14.83 -8.35 -8.71
C ASN A 245 -14.25 -7.44 -9.80
N ILE A 246 -13.37 -7.99 -10.66
CA ILE A 246 -12.78 -7.24 -11.78
C ILE A 246 -13.85 -6.92 -12.82
N VAL A 247 -14.66 -7.92 -13.20
CA VAL A 247 -15.74 -7.74 -14.19
C VAL A 247 -16.73 -6.69 -13.71
N ASP A 248 -17.19 -6.77 -12.46
CA ASP A 248 -18.14 -5.83 -11.89
C ASP A 248 -17.55 -4.41 -11.79
N CYS A 249 -16.27 -4.29 -11.41
CA CYS A 249 -15.58 -3.01 -11.37
C CYS A 249 -15.48 -2.36 -12.76
N TRP A 250 -14.98 -3.10 -13.75
CA TRP A 250 -14.67 -2.57 -15.07
C TRP A 250 -15.92 -2.33 -15.93
N THR A 251 -17.06 -2.93 -15.57
CA THR A 251 -18.35 -2.71 -16.23
C THR A 251 -19.26 -1.76 -15.49
N GLN A 252 -18.83 -1.24 -14.33
CA GLN A 252 -19.62 -0.33 -13.50
C GLN A 252 -19.95 1.00 -14.21
N VAL A 253 -19.08 1.45 -15.11
CA VAL A 253 -19.22 2.72 -15.82
C VAL A 253 -19.13 2.47 -17.34
N PRO A 254 -20.10 2.93 -18.14
CA PRO A 254 -20.08 2.71 -19.59
C PRO A 254 -18.83 3.26 -20.29
N GLY A 255 -18.26 4.37 -19.80
CA GLY A 255 -17.07 5.00 -20.34
C GLY A 255 -15.77 4.21 -20.17
N THR A 256 -15.75 3.18 -19.32
CA THR A 256 -14.52 2.43 -19.00
C THR A 256 -13.91 1.76 -20.25
N ARG A 257 -14.75 1.10 -21.07
CA ARG A 257 -14.28 0.48 -22.32
C ARG A 257 -13.64 1.51 -23.24
N GLN A 258 -14.32 2.63 -23.48
CA GLN A 258 -13.82 3.69 -24.36
C GLN A 258 -12.48 4.22 -23.84
N ALA A 259 -12.37 4.55 -22.56
CA ALA A 259 -11.15 5.08 -21.98
C ALA A 259 -9.97 4.10 -22.06
N LEU A 260 -10.22 2.80 -21.91
CA LEU A 260 -9.17 1.78 -22.01
C LEU A 260 -8.75 1.48 -23.46
N MET A 261 -9.66 1.54 -24.42
CA MET A 261 -9.42 1.16 -25.83
C MET A 261 -9.04 2.32 -26.74
N GLU A 262 -9.71 3.45 -26.58
CA GLU A 262 -9.65 4.59 -27.49
C GLU A 262 -9.00 5.82 -26.82
N GLY A 263 -8.91 5.80 -25.49
CA GLY A 263 -8.49 6.97 -24.71
C GLY A 263 -9.54 8.09 -24.76
N GLY A 264 -9.06 9.33 -24.70
CA GLY A 264 -9.87 10.54 -24.70
C GLY A 264 -10.44 10.88 -23.31
N GLU A 265 -11.51 11.68 -23.30
CA GLU A 265 -12.18 12.08 -22.06
C GLU A 265 -12.92 10.90 -21.42
N TYR A 266 -12.72 10.68 -20.12
CA TYR A 266 -13.42 9.61 -19.41
C TYR A 266 -14.90 9.97 -19.18
N GLN A 267 -15.80 9.20 -19.79
CA GLN A 267 -17.24 9.39 -19.63
C GLN A 267 -17.74 8.71 -18.35
N GLY A 268 -17.63 9.44 -17.24
CA GLY A 268 -18.16 9.01 -15.95
C GLY A 268 -19.68 9.09 -15.84
N ASN A 269 -20.21 8.75 -14.66
CA ASN A 269 -21.65 8.73 -14.41
C ASN A 269 -22.32 10.11 -14.32
N ASP A 270 -21.54 11.17 -14.07
CA ASP A 270 -22.04 12.55 -14.00
C ASP A 270 -21.36 13.41 -15.09
N PRO A 271 -22.04 13.71 -16.22
CA PRO A 271 -21.43 14.44 -17.33
C PRO A 271 -21.05 15.90 -17.00
N THR A 272 -21.36 16.40 -15.80
CA THR A 272 -20.97 17.75 -15.36
C THR A 272 -19.59 17.80 -14.69
N LEU A 273 -19.01 16.64 -14.39
CA LEU A 273 -17.74 16.52 -13.69
C LEU A 273 -16.61 16.22 -14.67
N ASP A 274 -15.43 16.76 -14.35
CA ASP A 274 -14.19 16.40 -15.04
C ASP A 274 -13.64 15.09 -14.46
N TYR A 275 -13.50 14.08 -15.32
CA TYR A 275 -12.91 12.79 -14.99
C TYR A 275 -11.51 12.62 -15.58
N GLY A 276 -10.96 13.66 -16.19
CA GLY A 276 -9.67 13.62 -16.86
C GLY A 276 -9.72 12.94 -18.24
N ASN A 277 -8.55 12.84 -18.85
CA ASN A 277 -8.36 12.30 -20.19
C ASN A 277 -7.03 11.58 -20.32
N GLY A 278 -6.87 10.71 -21.32
CA GLY A 278 -5.62 10.01 -21.54
C GLY A 278 -5.54 9.28 -22.87
N ALA A 279 -4.40 8.65 -23.15
CA ALA A 279 -4.21 7.78 -24.30
C ALA A 279 -4.94 6.43 -24.19
N GLY A 280 -5.31 6.03 -22.97
CA GLY A 280 -5.86 4.71 -22.68
C GLY A 280 -4.78 3.65 -22.46
N VAL A 281 -5.16 2.38 -22.61
CA VAL A 281 -4.27 1.22 -22.38
C VAL A 281 -3.92 0.52 -23.69
N HIS A 282 -4.90 0.34 -24.59
CA HIS A 282 -4.65 -0.23 -25.91
C HIS A 282 -3.61 0.60 -26.68
N GLY A 283 -2.60 -0.07 -27.24
CA GLY A 283 -1.49 0.59 -27.94
C GLY A 283 -0.47 1.28 -27.02
N ASN A 284 -0.65 1.27 -25.70
CA ASN A 284 0.26 1.89 -24.74
C ASN A 284 1.38 0.92 -24.30
N THR A 285 2.52 1.47 -23.88
CA THR A 285 3.67 0.72 -23.36
C THR A 285 3.91 0.90 -21.85
N TYR A 286 3.18 1.80 -21.20
CA TYR A 286 3.28 2.16 -19.79
C TYR A 286 4.68 2.64 -19.36
N THR A 287 4.80 3.95 -19.19
CA THR A 287 5.93 4.63 -18.56
C THR A 287 5.47 5.40 -17.32
N TYR A 288 6.35 5.52 -16.33
CA TYR A 288 6.08 6.30 -15.12
C TYR A 288 7.14 7.39 -14.94
N GLN A 289 6.71 8.64 -15.10
CA GLN A 289 7.53 9.84 -15.02
C GLN A 289 8.82 9.77 -15.84
N GLY A 290 8.70 9.26 -17.07
CA GLY A 290 9.76 9.12 -18.06
C GLY A 290 10.59 7.84 -17.92
N PHE A 291 10.26 6.96 -16.97
CA PHE A 291 10.96 5.69 -16.77
C PHE A 291 10.15 4.51 -17.28
N SER A 292 10.85 3.56 -17.87
CA SER A 292 10.33 2.24 -18.16
C SER A 292 10.19 1.41 -16.87
N LEU A 293 9.29 0.42 -16.88
CA LEU A 293 8.93 -0.33 -15.66
C LEU A 293 10.01 -1.32 -15.22
N ASP A 294 11.01 -1.60 -16.06
CA ASP A 294 12.22 -2.33 -15.70
C ASP A 294 13.23 -1.45 -14.92
N GLN A 295 13.08 -0.13 -14.93
CA GLN A 295 13.91 0.81 -14.16
C GLN A 295 13.37 0.97 -12.74
N ALA A 296 13.12 -0.14 -12.05
CA ALA A 296 12.43 -0.16 -10.75
C ALA A 296 13.11 0.72 -9.70
N TRP A 297 14.45 0.74 -9.65
CA TRP A 297 15.18 1.63 -8.75
C TRP A 297 14.94 3.12 -9.06
N ALA A 298 14.95 3.50 -10.33
CA ALA A 298 14.76 4.89 -10.74
C ALA A 298 13.34 5.37 -10.41
N ILE A 299 12.35 4.50 -10.60
CA ILE A 299 10.95 4.72 -10.20
C ILE A 299 10.86 4.85 -8.67
N TYR A 300 11.41 3.89 -7.92
CA TYR A 300 11.37 3.90 -6.46
C TYR A 300 12.06 5.14 -5.87
N ARG A 301 13.22 5.56 -6.40
CA ARG A 301 13.88 6.81 -6.01
C ARG A 301 12.94 8.00 -6.08
N LYS A 302 12.14 8.12 -7.16
CA LYS A 302 11.14 9.20 -7.30
C LYS A 302 10.05 9.10 -6.23
N LEU A 303 9.53 7.90 -5.99
CA LEU A 303 8.52 7.67 -4.95
C LEU A 303 9.07 8.02 -3.55
N ALA A 304 10.23 7.48 -3.19
CA ALA A 304 10.88 7.73 -1.91
C ALA A 304 11.23 9.23 -1.74
N SER A 305 11.76 9.89 -2.78
CA SER A 305 12.06 11.33 -2.72
C SER A 305 10.81 12.16 -2.45
N ARG A 306 9.66 11.74 -2.97
CA ARG A 306 8.38 12.39 -2.71
C ARG A 306 7.86 12.08 -1.31
N MET A 307 7.93 10.81 -0.89
CA MET A 307 7.51 10.36 0.43
C MET A 307 8.28 11.05 1.54
N TYR A 308 9.59 11.23 1.41
CA TYR A 308 10.48 11.74 2.46
C TYR A 308 11.01 13.15 2.13
N SER A 309 10.11 14.11 1.90
CA SER A 309 10.43 15.41 1.28
C SER A 309 10.39 16.63 2.21
N HIS A 310 10.22 16.43 3.52
CA HIS A 310 10.11 17.54 4.47
C HIS A 310 11.15 17.50 5.58
N THR A 311 11.42 18.66 6.19
CA THR A 311 12.14 18.70 7.46
C THR A 311 11.23 18.22 8.58
N ALA A 312 11.69 17.26 9.37
CA ALA A 312 10.98 16.73 10.52
C ALA A 312 10.66 17.82 11.53
N ARG A 313 9.38 17.86 11.90
CA ARG A 313 8.82 18.75 12.91
C ARG A 313 7.79 17.99 13.72
N THR A 314 7.86 18.17 15.02
CA THR A 314 6.88 17.66 15.98
C THR A 314 5.70 18.61 16.03
N GLU A 315 6.02 19.92 16.05
CA GLU A 315 5.07 21.01 16.15
C GLU A 315 4.96 21.77 14.83
N ILE A 316 3.79 21.71 14.22
CA ILE A 316 3.48 22.43 12.98
C ILE A 316 2.22 23.26 13.23
N PRO A 317 2.26 24.59 13.02
CA PRO A 317 1.09 25.44 13.19
C PRO A 317 0.01 25.09 12.18
N VAL A 318 -1.21 24.88 12.67
CA VAL A 318 -2.36 24.64 11.80
C VAL A 318 -2.74 25.96 11.11
N THR A 319 -2.57 26.00 9.79
CA THR A 319 -2.85 27.22 9.01
C THR A 319 -4.28 27.70 9.23
N ASN A 320 -4.46 29.00 9.52
CA ASN A 320 -5.72 29.66 9.84
C ASN A 320 -6.42 29.16 11.13
N LYS A 321 -5.68 28.59 12.09
CA LYS A 321 -6.16 28.21 13.42
C LYS A 321 -5.13 28.67 14.47
N GLU A 322 -5.36 29.85 15.04
CA GLU A 322 -4.45 30.45 16.03
C GLU A 322 -4.31 29.56 17.26
N GLY A 323 -3.07 29.38 17.74
CA GLY A 323 -2.75 28.60 18.93
C GLY A 323 -2.84 27.07 18.75
N LEU A 324 -3.18 26.57 17.56
CA LEU A 324 -3.29 25.14 17.31
C LEU A 324 -2.05 24.60 16.58
N PHE A 325 -1.45 23.57 17.16
CA PHE A 325 -0.24 22.92 16.66
C PHE A 325 -0.40 21.40 16.72
N THR A 326 0.25 20.72 15.79
CA THR A 326 0.51 19.28 15.96
C THR A 326 1.44 19.05 17.14
N HIS A 327 1.38 17.88 17.77
CA HIS A 327 2.29 17.52 18.86
C HIS A 327 2.28 16.01 19.12
N ILE A 328 3.31 15.49 19.79
CA ILE A 328 3.31 14.14 20.34
C ILE A 328 2.48 14.12 21.62
N LEU A 329 1.72 13.06 21.86
CA LEU A 329 0.80 13.00 23.01
C LEU A 329 1.53 12.76 24.34
N ALA A 330 2.60 11.97 24.31
CA ALA A 330 3.41 11.70 25.48
C ALA A 330 4.13 12.97 25.97
N LYS A 331 4.36 13.02 27.28
CA LYS A 331 5.02 14.11 27.97
C LYS A 331 6.28 13.61 28.67
N ASP A 332 7.25 14.51 28.87
CA ASP A 332 8.43 14.25 29.68
C ASP A 332 8.13 14.33 31.19
N GLY A 333 9.18 14.25 32.01
CA GLY A 333 9.07 14.33 33.47
C GLY A 333 8.66 15.70 34.00
N ASP A 334 8.81 16.75 33.20
CA ASP A 334 8.43 18.12 33.55
C ASP A 334 7.00 18.46 33.06
N GLY A 335 6.39 17.55 32.29
CA GLY A 335 5.01 17.67 31.80
C GLY A 335 4.90 18.34 30.43
N GLU A 336 6.03 18.60 29.77
CA GLU A 336 6.10 19.14 28.42
C GLU A 336 5.95 18.03 27.38
N TYR A 337 5.39 18.34 26.21
CA TYR A 337 5.25 17.35 25.15
C TYR A 337 6.62 16.90 24.64
N LEU A 338 6.75 15.59 24.38
CA LEU A 338 7.99 15.07 23.79
C LEU A 338 8.21 15.67 22.40
N ILE A 339 9.48 15.91 22.07
CA ILE A 339 9.94 16.28 20.73
C ILE A 339 10.62 15.08 20.08
N SER A 340 10.32 14.84 18.81
CA SER A 340 10.99 13.78 18.05
C SER A 340 12.51 14.01 18.05
N PRO A 341 13.34 12.98 18.28
CA PRO A 341 14.80 13.12 18.20
C PRO A 341 15.28 13.46 16.78
N TYR A 342 14.39 13.36 15.80
CA TYR A 342 14.63 13.69 14.39
C TYR A 342 14.22 15.12 14.04
N ASP A 343 13.65 15.89 14.96
CA ASP A 343 13.22 17.27 14.71
C ASP A 343 14.36 18.12 14.14
N GLY A 344 14.08 18.88 13.08
CA GLY A 344 15.06 19.67 12.33
C GLY A 344 15.86 18.91 11.26
N GLN A 345 15.75 17.58 11.17
CA GLN A 345 16.44 16.78 10.16
C GLN A 345 15.56 16.60 8.90
N PHE A 346 16.17 16.50 7.72
CA PHE A 346 15.43 16.30 6.47
C PHE A 346 15.04 14.82 6.28
N GLY A 347 13.80 14.57 5.87
CA GLY A 347 13.29 13.23 5.59
C GLY A 347 11.87 12.94 6.10
N MET A 348 11.21 13.87 6.79
CA MET A 348 9.85 13.63 7.29
C MET A 348 8.87 13.24 6.18
N CYS A 349 8.04 12.26 6.50
CA CYS A 349 7.02 11.75 5.60
C CYS A 349 6.08 12.88 5.13
N PHE A 350 5.75 12.87 3.83
CA PHE A 350 4.99 13.91 3.13
C PHE A 350 3.71 14.26 3.90
N GLU A 351 2.95 13.25 4.30
CA GLU A 351 1.63 13.34 4.95
C GLU A 351 1.61 14.01 6.34
N PHE A 352 2.78 14.33 6.93
CA PHE A 352 2.86 15.16 8.13
C PHE A 352 2.80 16.66 7.84
N ASP A 353 3.08 17.13 6.62
CA ASP A 353 3.00 18.55 6.27
C ASP A 353 2.46 18.72 4.84
N THR A 354 1.16 18.46 4.67
CA THR A 354 0.50 18.55 3.35
C THR A 354 -0.52 19.66 3.29
N ARG A 355 -0.76 20.11 2.05
CA ARG A 355 -1.79 21.09 1.73
C ARG A 355 -2.74 20.52 0.69
N ASN A 356 -3.99 20.28 1.06
CA ASN A 356 -5.02 19.70 0.20
C ASN A 356 -6.23 20.65 0.03
N ALA A 357 -7.40 20.10 -0.34
CA ALA A 357 -8.62 20.87 -0.48
C ALA A 357 -8.97 21.63 0.81
N LYS A 358 -9.52 22.84 0.68
CA LYS A 358 -9.90 23.65 1.84
C LYS A 358 -11.12 23.03 2.53
N ILE A 359 -10.93 22.46 3.71
CA ILE A 359 -11.98 21.88 4.55
C ILE A 359 -12.02 22.66 5.87
N ASN A 360 -13.21 23.13 6.27
CA ASN A 360 -13.44 23.92 7.49
C ASN A 360 -12.44 25.08 7.71
N GLY A 361 -12.10 25.78 6.63
CA GLY A 361 -11.27 26.99 6.68
C GLY A 361 -9.78 26.77 6.49
N THR A 362 -9.30 25.52 6.44
CA THR A 362 -7.88 25.21 6.30
C THR A 362 -7.61 24.20 5.19
N ARG A 363 -6.42 24.29 4.60
CA ARG A 363 -5.89 23.30 3.64
C ARG A 363 -4.86 22.39 4.30
N PHE A 364 -4.49 22.67 5.56
CA PHE A 364 -3.43 21.97 6.26
C PHE A 364 -3.86 20.55 6.61
N ARG A 365 -2.94 19.61 6.42
CA ARG A 365 -3.08 18.24 6.88
C ARG A 365 -1.75 17.71 7.40
N SER A 366 -1.82 17.15 8.60
CA SER A 366 -0.81 16.31 9.22
C SER A 366 -1.50 15.07 9.78
N SER A 367 -1.19 13.88 9.26
CA SER A 367 -1.90 12.66 9.65
C SER A 367 -0.98 11.46 9.74
N LEU A 368 -0.83 10.93 10.96
CA LEU A 368 -0.13 9.68 11.22
C LEU A 368 -0.71 8.50 10.41
N SER A 369 -2.04 8.42 10.28
CA SER A 369 -2.70 7.35 9.53
C SER A 369 -2.43 7.45 8.02
N TYR A 370 -2.43 8.65 7.44
CA TYR A 370 -2.11 8.80 6.01
C TYR A 370 -0.62 8.62 5.73
N VAL A 371 0.26 8.99 6.66
CA VAL A 371 1.68 8.59 6.59
C VAL A 371 1.80 7.07 6.53
N TYR A 372 1.13 6.34 7.42
CA TYR A 372 1.17 4.87 7.40
C TYR A 372 0.65 4.28 6.08
N GLU A 373 -0.45 4.81 5.54
CA GLU A 373 -1.02 4.34 4.26
C GLU A 373 -0.05 4.54 3.09
N GLY A 374 0.77 5.60 3.08
CA GLY A 374 1.87 5.74 2.12
C GLY A 374 3.03 4.79 2.44
N TRP A 375 3.48 4.80 3.70
CA TRP A 375 4.64 4.07 4.18
C TRP A 375 4.53 2.55 3.97
N MET A 376 3.36 1.96 4.19
CA MET A 376 3.17 0.51 3.97
C MET A 376 3.37 0.09 2.51
N ASN A 377 3.01 0.95 1.54
CA ASN A 377 3.26 0.70 0.12
C ASN A 377 4.75 0.89 -0.21
N ASN A 378 5.37 1.92 0.38
CA ASN A 378 6.78 2.21 0.24
C ASN A 378 7.64 1.03 0.72
N MET A 379 7.34 0.50 1.92
CA MET A 379 8.08 -0.61 2.53
C MET A 379 7.95 -1.92 1.74
N ALA A 380 6.73 -2.25 1.28
CA ALA A 380 6.54 -3.43 0.42
C ALA A 380 7.36 -3.32 -0.86
N THR A 381 7.36 -2.14 -1.49
CA THR A 381 8.11 -1.90 -2.73
C THR A 381 9.63 -1.93 -2.49
N ALA A 382 10.11 -1.29 -1.43
CA ALA A 382 11.51 -1.29 -1.05
C ALA A 382 12.05 -2.70 -0.80
N ALA A 383 11.29 -3.51 -0.04
CA ALA A 383 11.64 -4.89 0.21
C ALA A 383 11.67 -5.72 -1.07
N ALA A 384 10.76 -5.48 -2.01
CA ALA A 384 10.73 -6.19 -3.30
C ALA A 384 11.90 -5.85 -4.21
N ILE A 385 12.21 -4.57 -4.37
CA ILE A 385 13.34 -4.13 -5.18
C ILE A 385 14.66 -4.68 -4.61
N TRP A 386 14.80 -4.68 -3.28
CA TRP A 386 15.93 -5.36 -2.64
C TRP A 386 15.93 -6.87 -2.90
N ALA A 387 14.79 -7.54 -2.75
CA ALA A 387 14.69 -8.98 -2.94
C ALA A 387 15.06 -9.38 -4.38
N PHE A 388 14.71 -8.59 -5.38
CA PHE A 388 15.07 -8.82 -6.78
C PHE A 388 16.47 -8.31 -7.19
N ASP A 389 17.31 -7.87 -6.23
CA ASP A 389 18.67 -7.34 -6.46
C ASP A 389 18.75 -6.02 -7.25
N ASP A 390 17.65 -5.28 -7.37
CA ASP A 390 17.60 -4.00 -8.10
C ASP A 390 17.78 -2.79 -7.17
N TRP A 391 18.16 -2.99 -5.92
CA TRP A 391 18.46 -1.89 -4.99
C TRP A 391 19.86 -1.33 -5.22
N GLU A 392 19.98 -0.25 -6.02
CA GLU A 392 21.26 0.28 -6.51
C GLU A 392 21.56 1.74 -6.10
N PRO A 393 21.91 2.04 -4.83
CA PRO A 393 22.29 3.38 -4.41
C PRO A 393 23.71 3.72 -4.90
N ILE A 394 23.84 4.25 -6.12
CA ILE A 394 25.13 4.47 -6.78
C ILE A 394 25.65 5.91 -6.58
N SER A 395 24.77 6.88 -6.34
CA SER A 395 25.12 8.32 -6.30
C SER A 395 25.11 8.92 -4.88
N ASP A 396 25.73 10.09 -4.70
CA ASP A 396 25.65 10.85 -3.43
C ASP A 396 24.24 11.40 -3.17
N GLU A 397 23.47 11.66 -4.23
CA GLU A 397 22.04 11.95 -4.14
C GLU A 397 21.27 10.76 -3.55
N ASP A 398 21.62 9.52 -3.94
CA ASP A 398 21.03 8.31 -3.35
C ASP A 398 21.35 8.20 -1.86
N ARG A 399 22.58 8.52 -1.44
CA ARG A 399 22.93 8.51 -0.01
C ARG A 399 22.07 9.49 0.80
N SER A 400 21.90 10.72 0.27
CA SER A 400 21.05 11.73 0.91
C SER A 400 19.59 11.28 1.00
N LEU A 401 19.11 10.55 -0.02
CA LEU A 401 17.80 9.92 0.01
C LEU A 401 17.73 8.77 1.04
N MET A 402 18.78 7.96 1.18
CA MET A 402 18.81 6.88 2.19
C MET A 402 18.70 7.47 3.61
N ASP A 403 19.45 8.54 3.89
CA ASP A 403 19.35 9.27 5.15
C ASP A 403 17.91 9.80 5.37
N ALA A 404 17.29 10.37 4.34
CA ALA A 404 15.91 10.84 4.40
C ALA A 404 14.90 9.71 4.69
N ILE A 405 15.05 8.55 4.05
CA ILE A 405 14.23 7.35 4.31
C ILE A 405 14.38 6.90 5.76
N TYR A 406 15.62 6.84 6.27
CA TYR A 406 15.91 6.48 7.67
C TYR A 406 15.27 7.47 8.64
N ILE A 407 15.58 8.76 8.49
CA ILE A 407 15.08 9.83 9.36
C ILE A 407 13.55 9.86 9.35
N GLY A 408 12.94 9.83 8.17
CA GLY A 408 11.49 9.90 8.03
C GLY A 408 10.76 8.71 8.63
N SER A 409 11.27 7.51 8.39
CA SER A 409 10.66 6.29 8.94
C SER A 409 10.81 6.25 10.45
N GLU A 410 11.98 6.58 10.99
CA GLU A 410 12.18 6.59 12.44
C GLU A 410 11.42 7.73 13.15
N ASP A 411 11.28 8.90 12.52
CA ASP A 411 10.41 9.98 12.99
C ASP A 411 8.94 9.55 13.04
N PHE A 412 8.47 8.87 11.99
CA PHE A 412 7.13 8.27 11.95
C PHE A 412 6.95 7.25 13.08
N LEU A 413 7.87 6.29 13.24
CA LEU A 413 7.80 5.27 14.29
C LEU A 413 7.84 5.88 15.70
N TYR A 414 8.63 6.93 15.91
CA TYR A 414 8.65 7.66 17.18
C TYR A 414 7.29 8.29 17.48
N LYS A 415 6.67 8.96 16.50
CA LYS A 415 5.32 9.53 16.61
C LYS A 415 4.25 8.46 16.84
N VAL A 416 4.36 7.28 16.23
CA VAL A 416 3.47 6.13 16.51
C VAL A 416 3.61 5.68 17.97
N LYS A 417 4.85 5.43 18.41
CA LYS A 417 5.15 4.90 19.75
C LYS A 417 4.61 5.80 20.87
N TYR A 418 4.76 7.11 20.72
CA TYR A 418 4.37 8.08 21.74
C TYR A 418 2.99 8.71 21.51
N GLY A 419 2.30 8.28 20.45
CA GLY A 419 1.05 8.87 20.00
C GLY A 419 1.23 10.27 19.42
N TYR A 420 0.31 10.66 18.53
CA TYR A 420 0.39 11.92 17.81
C TYR A 420 -0.97 12.61 17.73
N SER A 421 -1.00 13.91 18.04
CA SER A 421 -2.09 14.80 17.67
C SER A 421 -1.73 15.52 16.38
N GLY A 422 -2.40 15.13 15.31
CA GLY A 422 -2.35 15.76 14.00
C GLY A 422 -3.60 16.57 13.68
N PHE A 423 -3.74 16.94 12.41
CA PHE A 423 -4.89 17.69 11.92
C PHE A 423 -5.27 17.20 10.53
N ALA A 424 -6.51 16.78 10.31
CA ALA A 424 -6.97 16.36 8.98
C ALA A 424 -8.48 16.56 8.84
N ASN A 425 -8.94 16.79 7.61
CA ASN A 425 -10.36 17.01 7.30
C ASN A 425 -11.00 18.15 8.11
N GLY A 426 -10.22 19.18 8.43
CA GLY A 426 -10.70 20.36 9.12
C GLY A 426 -10.81 20.24 10.64
N GLU A 427 -10.30 19.16 11.24
CA GLU A 427 -10.35 18.90 12.68
C GLU A 427 -9.07 18.23 13.21
N GLU A 428 -8.88 18.28 14.53
CA GLU A 428 -7.79 17.58 15.23
C GLU A 428 -7.99 16.06 15.13
N LYS A 429 -6.87 15.34 14.96
CA LYS A 429 -6.83 13.88 14.86
C LYS A 429 -5.81 13.32 15.82
N VAL A 430 -6.30 12.68 16.87
CA VAL A 430 -5.48 12.00 17.87
C VAL A 430 -5.35 10.53 17.47
N VAL A 431 -4.12 10.04 17.33
CA VAL A 431 -3.81 8.63 17.10
C VAL A 431 -2.83 8.15 18.16
N ARG A 432 -3.12 7.01 18.78
CA ARG A 432 -2.32 6.36 19.82
C ARG A 432 -1.60 5.14 19.25
N SER A 433 -0.56 4.68 19.93
CA SER A 433 0.13 3.44 19.55
C SER A 433 -0.82 2.24 19.47
N SER A 434 -1.76 2.14 20.42
CA SER A 434 -2.76 1.07 20.46
C SER A 434 -3.65 1.02 19.21
N ASP A 435 -3.83 2.13 18.48
CA ASP A 435 -4.62 2.12 17.24
C ASP A 435 -3.97 1.24 16.15
N PHE A 436 -2.65 1.05 16.19
CA PHE A 436 -1.90 0.14 15.32
C PHE A 436 -1.86 -1.30 15.84
N GLU A 437 -2.14 -1.52 17.12
CA GLU A 437 -2.24 -2.86 17.69
C GLU A 437 -3.67 -3.41 17.53
N ASP A 438 -4.69 -2.58 17.77
CA ASP A 438 -6.11 -2.92 17.75
C ASP A 438 -6.67 -3.10 16.33
N LYS A 439 -6.12 -2.36 15.35
CA LYS A 439 -6.52 -2.41 13.94
C LYS A 439 -5.29 -2.50 13.06
N PRO A 440 -4.56 -3.62 13.08
CA PRO A 440 -3.17 -3.61 12.66
C PRO A 440 -2.95 -3.23 11.20
N ARG A 441 -3.92 -3.39 10.29
CA ARG A 441 -3.75 -2.98 8.86
C ARG A 441 -2.39 -3.44 8.29
N GLY A 442 -1.93 -4.61 8.72
CA GLY A 442 -0.65 -5.23 8.38
C GLY A 442 0.59 -4.73 9.14
N TRP A 443 0.42 -3.90 10.18
CA TRP A 443 1.47 -3.20 10.93
C TRP A 443 2.67 -4.08 11.30
N ILE A 444 2.42 -5.27 11.86
CA ILE A 444 3.48 -6.19 12.27
C ILE A 444 4.36 -6.65 11.09
N PHE A 445 3.76 -6.86 9.92
CA PHE A 445 4.48 -7.25 8.71
C PHE A 445 5.29 -6.08 8.15
N VAL A 446 4.68 -4.90 8.07
CA VAL A 446 5.35 -3.69 7.57
C VAL A 446 6.54 -3.30 8.47
N LEU A 447 6.37 -3.41 9.80
CA LEU A 447 7.48 -3.20 10.74
C LEU A 447 8.61 -4.21 10.56
N SER A 448 8.29 -5.48 10.31
CA SER A 448 9.29 -6.50 10.02
C SER A 448 10.06 -6.17 8.74
N TRP A 449 9.37 -5.81 7.65
CA TRP A 449 10.05 -5.40 6.41
C TRP A 449 10.94 -4.18 6.61
N TRP A 450 10.51 -3.21 7.43
CA TRP A 450 11.37 -2.10 7.83
C TRP A 450 12.61 -2.58 8.59
N HIS A 451 12.45 -3.23 9.73
CA HIS A 451 13.58 -3.55 10.62
C HIS A 451 14.53 -4.61 10.08
N GLU A 452 14.01 -5.58 9.34
CA GLU A 452 14.76 -6.76 8.92
C GLU A 452 15.34 -6.61 7.51
N ILE A 453 14.71 -5.79 6.65
CA ILE A 453 15.14 -5.59 5.26
C ILE A 453 15.58 -4.15 5.01
N VAL A 454 14.67 -3.18 5.10
CA VAL A 454 14.91 -1.83 4.56
C VAL A 454 15.84 -1.00 5.43
N GLN A 455 15.61 -0.95 6.75
CA GLN A 455 16.43 -0.22 7.71
C GLN A 455 17.93 -0.59 7.61
N PRO A 456 18.32 -1.88 7.53
CA PRO A 456 19.71 -2.25 7.26
C PRO A 456 20.34 -1.65 6.00
N LEU A 457 19.54 -1.36 4.97
CA LEU A 457 20.00 -0.79 3.69
C LEU A 457 20.21 0.72 3.76
N VAL A 458 19.48 1.39 4.66
CA VAL A 458 19.43 2.86 4.72
C VAL A 458 20.05 3.45 6.00
N ASP A 459 20.34 2.62 7.01
CA ASP A 459 20.96 3.08 8.25
C ASP A 459 22.40 3.57 8.01
N PRO A 460 22.69 4.88 8.18
CA PRO A 460 24.01 5.43 7.91
C PRO A 460 25.11 4.80 8.77
N ARG A 461 24.77 4.24 9.95
CA ARG A 461 25.73 3.56 10.84
C ARG A 461 26.20 2.21 10.28
N ARG A 462 25.41 1.59 9.41
CA ARG A 462 25.69 0.28 8.80
C ARG A 462 26.31 0.42 7.41
N ILE A 463 25.93 1.45 6.65
CA ILE A 463 26.47 1.71 5.31
C ILE A 463 27.98 1.97 5.35
N THR A 464 28.50 2.59 6.41
CA THR A 464 29.94 2.87 6.56
C THR A 464 30.82 1.65 6.86
N GLN A 465 30.27 0.44 7.02
CA GLN A 465 31.04 -0.78 7.34
C GLN A 465 31.32 -1.69 6.13
N LYS A 466 30.76 -1.39 4.95
CA LYS A 466 30.91 -2.20 3.72
C LYS A 466 31.82 -1.57 2.64
N ILE A 467 32.47 -0.45 2.95
CA ILE A 467 33.52 0.18 2.15
C ILE A 467 34.84 -0.01 2.89
#